data_AF-A0A7H8NWP4-F1
#
_entry.id   AF-A0A7H8NWP4-F1
#
_cell.length_a   1.000
_cell.length_b   1.000
_cell.length_c   1.000
_cell.angle_alpha   90.00
_cell.angle_beta   90.00
_cell.angle_gamma   90.00
#
_symmetry.space_group_name_H-M   'P 1'
#
loop_
_entity.id
_entity.type
_entity.pdbx_description
1 polymer ?
#
loop_
_entity_poly.entity_id
_entity_poly.type
_entity_poly.pdbx_seq_one_letter_code
_entity_poly.pdbx_strand_id
1 'polypeptide(L)'
;MSFAQSFASERITAQIFAESYIELWKIERDLGLLQQDDAGLATCLSGVFCAADMYCDDDADRLAHELDATQLHAAVVAQIDEWKQSEATR
;
A
#
# COMPACT_ATOMS: atom_id res chain seq x y z
N MET A 1 -6.69 -5.45 -2.40
CA MET A 1 -7.35 -4.54 -1.42
C MET A 1 -7.35 -5.07 0.03
N SER A 2 -7.88 -6.26 0.34
CA SER A 2 -8.08 -6.72 1.73
C SER A 2 -6.81 -6.76 2.59
N PHE A 3 -5.65 -7.03 1.99
CA PHE A 3 -4.37 -7.00 2.71
C PHE A 3 -3.99 -5.57 3.15
N ALA A 4 -4.10 -4.57 2.26
CA ALA A 4 -3.90 -3.16 2.60
C ALA A 4 -4.86 -2.68 3.71
N GLN A 5 -6.13 -3.10 3.66
CA GLN A 5 -7.09 -2.79 4.71
C GLN A 5 -6.73 -3.42 6.07
N SER A 6 -6.05 -4.57 6.05
CA SER A 6 -5.55 -5.22 7.28
C SER A 6 -4.50 -4.36 7.97
N PHE A 7 -3.59 -3.79 7.20
CA PHE A 7 -2.58 -2.85 7.69
C PHE A 7 -3.19 -1.51 8.13
N ALA A 8 -4.10 -0.94 7.34
CA ALA A 8 -4.81 0.29 7.71
C ALA A 8 -5.62 0.14 9.02
N SER A 9 -6.09 -1.06 9.32
CA SER A 9 -6.76 -1.39 10.59
C SER A 9 -5.79 -1.82 11.71
N GLU A 10 -4.48 -1.58 11.52
CA GLU A 10 -3.41 -1.89 12.48
C GLU A 10 -3.33 -3.38 12.89
N ARG A 11 -3.85 -4.29 12.05
CA ARG A 11 -3.81 -5.75 12.35
C ARG A 11 -2.45 -6.39 12.06
N ILE A 12 -1.59 -5.71 11.32
CA ILE A 12 -0.23 -6.14 10.97
C ILE A 12 0.72 -4.96 11.07
N THR A 13 2.00 -5.22 11.32
CA THR A 13 3.04 -4.19 11.44
C THR A 13 3.46 -3.64 10.07
N ALA A 14 4.11 -2.47 10.07
CA ALA A 14 4.64 -1.83 8.85
C ALA A 14 5.65 -2.74 8.13
N GLN A 15 6.59 -3.34 8.85
CA GLN A 15 7.55 -4.30 8.27
C GLN A 15 6.87 -5.47 7.55
N ILE A 16 5.96 -6.18 8.25
CA ILE A 16 5.26 -7.32 7.68
C ILE A 16 4.45 -6.88 6.46
N PHE A 17 3.79 -5.72 6.57
CA PHE A 17 2.99 -5.17 5.48
C PHE A 17 3.86 -4.85 4.26
N ALA A 18 4.93 -4.08 4.40
CA ALA A 18 5.75 -3.64 3.28
C ALA A 18 6.35 -4.82 2.51
N GLU A 19 6.98 -5.76 3.23
CA GLU A 19 7.59 -6.95 2.62
C GLU A 19 6.53 -7.82 1.92
N SER A 20 5.45 -8.14 2.63
CA SER A 20 4.43 -9.06 2.11
C SER A 20 3.63 -8.43 0.98
N TYR A 21 3.34 -7.13 1.05
CA TYR A 21 2.57 -6.42 0.03
C TYR A 21 3.34 -6.36 -1.28
N ILE A 22 4.65 -6.06 -1.23
CA ILE A 22 5.51 -6.04 -2.42
C ILE A 22 5.58 -7.42 -3.07
N GLU A 23 5.71 -8.49 -2.29
CA GLU A 23 5.74 -9.85 -2.84
C GLU A 23 4.39 -10.27 -3.43
N LEU A 24 3.28 -9.98 -2.74
CA LEU A 24 1.94 -10.22 -3.27
C LEU A 24 1.72 -9.47 -4.59
N TRP A 25 2.15 -8.21 -4.68
CA TRP A 25 2.05 -7.40 -5.90
C TRP A 25 2.77 -8.04 -7.08
N LYS A 26 4.01 -8.52 -6.87
CA LYS A 26 4.79 -9.19 -7.91
C LYS A 26 4.11 -10.47 -8.39
N ILE A 27 3.57 -11.27 -7.46
CA ILE A 27 2.82 -12.49 -7.78
C ILE A 27 1.59 -12.15 -8.62
N GLU A 28 0.78 -11.17 -8.19
CA GLU A 28 -0.42 -10.74 -8.92
C GLU A 28 -0.08 -10.21 -10.31
N ARG A 29 1.00 -9.44 -10.46
CA ARG A 29 1.52 -8.98 -11.76
C ARG A 29 1.87 -10.14 -12.67
N ASP A 30 2.65 -11.09 -12.17
CA ASP A 30 3.17 -12.21 -12.95
C ASP A 30 2.06 -13.19 -13.35
N LEU A 31 0.99 -13.27 -12.56
CA LEU A 31 -0.23 -14.02 -12.87
C LEU A 31 -1.22 -13.26 -13.77
N GLY A 32 -0.96 -12.00 -14.11
CA GLY A 32 -1.87 -11.20 -14.92
C GLY A 32 -3.17 -10.79 -14.21
N LEU A 33 -3.13 -10.70 -12.87
CA LEU A 33 -4.28 -10.34 -12.05
C LEU A 33 -4.47 -8.82 -11.94
N LEU A 34 -3.38 -8.05 -11.91
CA LEU A 34 -3.44 -6.58 -11.79
C LEU A 34 -4.21 -5.91 -12.95
N GLN A 35 -4.22 -6.53 -14.13
CA GLN A 35 -4.94 -6.00 -15.31
C GLN A 35 -6.46 -6.19 -15.21
N GLN A 36 -6.94 -6.95 -14.23
CA GLN A 36 -8.36 -7.20 -13.99
C GLN A 36 -8.98 -6.14 -13.07
N ASP A 37 -8.16 -5.37 -12.36
CA ASP A 37 -8.62 -4.28 -11.52
C ASP A 37 -9.16 -3.13 -12.37
N ASP A 38 -10.25 -2.51 -11.91
CA ASP A 38 -10.72 -1.27 -12.53
C ASP A 38 -9.74 -0.13 -12.25
N ALA A 39 -9.80 0.94 -13.06
CA ALA A 39 -8.83 2.03 -13.00
C ALA A 39 -8.72 2.70 -11.62
N GLY A 40 -9.83 2.81 -10.87
CA GLY A 40 -9.83 3.41 -9.53
C GLY A 40 -9.09 2.52 -8.54
N LEU A 41 -9.41 1.23 -8.54
CA LEU A 41 -8.74 0.25 -7.70
C LEU A 41 -7.26 0.11 -8.04
N ALA A 42 -6.91 0.00 -9.33
CA ALA A 42 -5.54 -0.11 -9.80
C ALA A 42 -4.69 1.10 -9.38
N THR A 43 -5.26 2.31 -9.42
CA THR A 43 -4.59 3.54 -8.96
C THR A 43 -4.31 3.50 -7.47
N CYS A 44 -5.32 3.15 -6.65
CA CYS A 44 -5.17 3.03 -5.20
C CYS A 44 -4.10 2.00 -4.82
N LEU A 45 -4.19 0.81 -5.39
CA LEU A 45 -3.26 -0.29 -5.13
C LEU A 45 -1.84 0.11 -5.55
N SER A 46 -1.67 0.79 -6.68
CA SER A 46 -0.34 1.26 -7.13
C SER A 46 0.24 2.33 -6.19
N GLY A 47 -0.59 3.23 -5.66
CA GLY A 47 -0.16 4.19 -4.64
C GLY A 47 0.27 3.52 -3.33
N VAL A 48 -0.46 2.48 -2.91
CA VAL A 48 -0.09 1.65 -1.76
C VAL A 48 1.24 0.93 -1.99
N PHE A 49 1.48 0.39 -3.20
CA PHE A 49 2.76 -0.20 -3.55
C PHE A 49 3.91 0.80 -3.42
N CYS A 50 3.76 2.01 -3.98
CA CYS A 50 4.78 3.06 -3.86
C CYS A 50 5.07 3.42 -2.40
N ALA A 51 4.05 3.51 -1.55
CA ALA A 51 4.24 3.80 -0.13
C ALA A 51 5.02 2.66 0.57
N ALA A 52 4.66 1.40 0.30
CA ALA A 52 5.35 0.23 0.84
C ALA A 52 6.82 0.15 0.38
N ASP A 53 7.11 0.48 -0.89
CA ASP A 53 8.47 0.48 -1.46
C ASP A 53 9.36 1.57 -0.85
N MET A 54 8.77 2.67 -0.36
CA MET A 54 9.49 3.76 0.32
C MET A 54 9.70 3.52 1.82
N TYR A 55 9.20 2.44 2.40
CA TYR A 55 9.30 2.23 3.85
C TYR A 55 10.69 1.74 4.28
N CYS A 56 11.21 2.32 5.36
CA CYS A 56 12.43 1.88 6.01
C CYS A 56 12.26 1.91 7.55
N ASP A 57 12.41 0.75 8.18
CA ASP A 57 12.25 0.59 9.64
C ASP A 57 13.46 1.11 10.43
N ASP A 58 14.66 1.14 9.81
CA ASP A 58 15.89 1.54 10.48
C ASP A 58 16.10 3.07 10.40
N ASP A 59 15.92 3.75 11.52
CA ASP A 59 16.13 5.21 11.63
C ASP A 59 17.54 5.67 11.23
N ALA A 60 18.57 4.84 11.37
CA ALA A 60 19.94 5.22 11.05
C ALA A 60 20.22 5.17 9.53
N ASP A 61 19.55 4.25 8.83
CA ASP A 61 19.68 4.05 7.39
C ASP A 61 18.57 4.75 6.59
N ARG A 62 17.48 5.17 7.25
CA ARG A 62 16.34 5.82 6.60
C ARG A 62 16.71 7.14 5.93
N LEU A 63 16.46 7.22 4.64
CA LEU A 63 16.66 8.42 3.84
C LEU A 63 15.54 9.44 4.06
N ALA A 64 15.80 10.72 3.80
CA ALA A 64 14.84 11.81 4.07
C ALA A 64 13.51 11.71 3.27
N HIS A 65 13.46 10.90 2.22
CA HIS A 65 12.26 10.66 1.41
C HIS A 65 11.58 9.32 1.73
N GLU A 66 12.21 8.49 2.55
CA GLU A 66 11.64 7.21 2.98
C GLU A 66 10.68 7.42 4.15
N LEU A 67 9.79 6.46 4.34
CA LEU A 67 8.72 6.51 5.32
C LEU A 67 9.08 5.67 6.55
N ASP A 68 8.81 6.21 7.73
CA ASP A 68 8.69 5.41 8.95
C ASP A 68 7.36 4.64 9.01
N ALA A 69 7.17 3.83 10.05
CA ALA A 69 5.96 3.02 10.21
C ALA A 69 4.66 3.85 10.31
N THR A 70 4.72 5.01 10.98
CA THR A 70 3.58 5.92 11.14
C THR A 70 3.24 6.60 9.81
N GLN A 71 4.25 7.05 9.09
CA GLN A 71 4.10 7.70 7.79
C GLN A 71 3.59 6.72 6.73
N LEU A 72 4.08 5.47 6.73
CA LEU A 72 3.57 4.41 5.88
C LEU A 72 2.08 4.15 6.16
N HIS A 73 1.70 4.00 7.43
CA HIS A 73 0.30 3.78 7.82
C HIS A 73 -0.60 4.91 7.34
N ALA A 74 -0.21 6.16 7.60
CA ALA A 74 -0.95 7.33 7.16
C ALA A 74 -1.11 7.39 5.63
N ALA A 75 -0.04 7.08 4.88
CA ALA A 75 -0.08 7.04 3.42
C ALA A 75 -1.06 5.97 2.90
N VAL A 76 -1.03 4.75 3.47
CA VAL A 76 -1.93 3.67 3.06
C VAL A 76 -3.40 4.00 3.39
N VAL A 77 -3.66 4.57 4.57
CA VAL A 77 -5.00 5.02 4.94
C VAL A 77 -5.51 6.07 3.97
N ALA A 78 -4.70 7.08 3.65
CA ALA A 78 -5.06 8.13 2.71
C ALA A 78 -5.43 7.57 1.32
N GLN A 79 -4.63 6.66 0.77
CA GLN A 79 -4.91 6.01 -0.51
C GLN A 79 -6.24 5.24 -0.51
N ILE A 80 -6.53 4.52 0.57
CA ILE A 80 -7.78 3.75 0.70
C ILE A 80 -8.98 4.70 0.81
N ASP A 81 -8.86 5.79 1.54
CA ASP A 81 -9.97 6.72 1.75
C ASP A 81 -10.24 7.58 0.51
N GLU A 82 -9.22 7.99 -0.23
CA GLU A 82 -9.36 8.63 -1.55
C GLU A 82 -10.10 7.70 -2.52
N TRP A 83 -9.72 6.42 -2.56
CA TRP A 83 -10.40 5.43 -3.40
C TRP A 83 -11.88 5.26 -3.04
N LYS A 84 -12.20 5.08 -1.75
CA LYS A 84 -13.61 4.98 -1.30
C LYS A 84 -14.42 6.22 -1.68
N GLN A 85 -13.85 7.41 -1.57
CA GLN A 85 -14.52 8.66 -1.94
C GLN A 85 -14.78 8.74 -3.45
N SER A 86 -13.82 8.28 -4.25
CA SER A 86 -13.96 8.22 -5.71
C SER A 86 -15.08 7.26 -6.14
N GLU A 87 -15.21 6.11 -5.48
CA GLU A 87 -16.27 5.13 -5.73
C GLU A 87 -17.65 5.61 -5.26
N ALA A 88 -17.72 6.38 -4.17
CA ALA A 88 -18.98 6.97 -3.68
C ALA A 88 -19.55 8.08 -4.59
N THR A 89 -18.73 8.64 -5.48
CA THR A 89 -19.10 9.73 -6.39
C THR A 89 -19.40 9.21 -7.82
N ARG A 90 -19.37 7.90 -8.02
CA ARG A 90 -19.52 7.20 -9.30
C ARG A 90 -20.94 6.66 -9.49
#